data_AF-A0A3N5E1Q6-F1
#
_entry.id   AF-A0A3N5E1Q6-F1
#
_cell.length_a   1.000
_cell.length_b   1.000
_cell.length_c   1.000
_cell.angle_alpha   90.00
_cell.angle_beta   90.00
_cell.angle_gamma   90.00
#
_symmetry.space_group_name_H-M   'P 1'
#
loop_
_entity.id
_entity.type
_entity.pdbx_description
1 polymer ?
#
loop_
_entity_poly.entity_id
_entity_poly.type
_entity_poly.pdbx_seq_one_letter_code
_entity_poly.pdbx_strand_id
1 'polypeptide(L)'
;MKTKEVLQNGIHDEIESKSLKNAAAISVSTIINKHMKRAIYLASLVGIGLLFNSCIGGYIATEPAYVEYSRPQQPSSLHIWIDGDWYWSNQSHTYVKRNGYWVQPRPNHTYVVGYWQTSPKGRYWKSGYWQRQGHQGRNRHR
;
A
#
# COMPACT_ATOMS: atom_id res chain seq x y z
N MET A 1 44.78 75.79 -14.13
CA MET A 1 43.39 75.55 -14.59
C MET A 1 43.11 74.10 -15.01
N LYS A 2 44.11 73.21 -15.13
CA LYS A 2 43.97 71.85 -15.71
C LYS A 2 43.63 70.72 -14.73
N THR A 3 43.76 70.94 -13.43
CA THR A 3 43.63 69.90 -12.40
C THR A 3 42.19 69.60 -11.99
N LYS A 4 41.27 70.57 -12.12
CA LYS A 4 39.86 70.40 -11.74
C LYS A 4 39.08 69.59 -12.77
N GLU A 5 39.40 69.74 -14.05
CA GLU A 5 38.76 68.98 -15.14
C GLU A 5 39.14 67.49 -15.09
N VAL A 6 40.40 67.17 -14.79
CA VAL A 6 40.85 65.77 -14.68
C VAL A 6 40.15 65.04 -13.54
N LEU A 7 39.95 65.71 -12.40
CA LEU A 7 39.23 65.14 -11.26
C LEU A 7 37.74 64.99 -11.56
N GLN A 8 37.13 65.94 -12.26
CA GLN A 8 35.72 65.89 -12.62
C GLN A 8 35.43 64.77 -13.63
N ASN A 9 36.29 64.59 -14.63
CA ASN A 9 36.16 63.53 -15.63
C ASN A 9 36.32 62.14 -15.01
N GLY A 10 37.27 61.95 -14.09
CA GLY A 10 37.44 60.66 -13.40
C GLY A 10 36.24 60.27 -12.53
N ILE A 11 35.58 61.26 -11.90
CA ILE A 11 34.35 61.03 -11.13
C ILE A 11 33.18 60.65 -12.06
N HIS A 12 33.04 61.33 -13.20
CA HIS A 12 32.01 61.01 -14.19
C HIS A 12 32.19 59.59 -14.77
N ASP A 13 33.42 59.20 -15.11
CA ASP A 13 33.74 57.87 -15.63
C ASP A 13 33.47 56.76 -14.59
N GLU A 14 33.78 57.02 -13.31
CA GLU A 14 33.52 56.06 -12.24
C GLU A 14 32.01 55.87 -12.00
N ILE A 15 31.23 56.95 -12.04
CA ILE A 15 29.77 56.93 -11.89
C ILE A 15 29.12 56.17 -13.06
N GLU A 16 29.55 56.42 -14.29
CA GLU A 16 29.04 55.73 -15.48
C GLU A 16 29.38 54.23 -15.45
N SER A 17 30.62 53.89 -15.08
CA SER A 17 31.03 52.48 -14.95
C SER A 17 30.25 51.72 -13.88
N LYS A 18 29.95 52.35 -12.73
CA LYS A 18 29.14 51.75 -11.65
C LYS A 18 27.69 51.58 -12.08
N SER A 19 27.13 52.58 -12.77
CA SER A 19 25.77 52.54 -13.30
C SER A 19 25.59 51.41 -14.33
N LEU A 20 26.53 51.27 -15.27
CA LEU A 20 26.53 50.19 -16.26
C LEU A 20 26.68 48.81 -15.63
N LYS A 21 27.55 48.65 -14.64
CA LYS A 21 27.71 47.40 -13.88
C LYS A 21 26.43 47.02 -13.14
N ASN A 22 25.75 47.99 -12.52
CA ASN A 22 24.50 47.77 -11.79
C ASN A 22 23.34 47.45 -12.75
N ALA A 23 23.24 48.15 -13.89
CA ALA A 23 22.23 47.86 -14.92
C ALA A 23 22.42 46.46 -15.54
N ALA A 24 23.67 46.07 -15.82
CA ALA A 24 24.00 44.73 -16.28
C ALA A 24 23.64 43.66 -15.23
N ALA A 25 24.00 43.87 -13.95
CA ALA A 25 23.68 42.96 -12.86
C ALA A 25 22.16 42.80 -12.60
N ILE A 26 21.37 43.88 -12.75
CA ILE A 26 19.91 43.85 -12.64
C ILE A 26 19.29 43.06 -13.81
N SER A 27 19.78 43.25 -15.04
CA SER A 27 19.31 42.49 -16.20
C SER A 27 19.64 41.00 -16.10
N VAL A 28 20.86 40.67 -15.66
CA VAL A 28 21.35 39.30 -15.48
C VAL A 28 20.59 38.59 -14.39
N SER A 29 20.37 39.23 -13.23
CA SER A 29 19.59 38.64 -12.12
C SER A 29 18.12 38.38 -12.49
N THR A 30 17.51 39.22 -13.34
CA THR A 30 16.13 39.02 -13.81
C THR A 30 16.00 37.84 -14.77
N ILE A 31 16.97 37.66 -15.68
CA ILE A 31 17.04 36.52 -16.62
C ILE A 31 17.30 35.22 -15.86
N ILE A 32 18.27 35.20 -14.94
CA ILE A 32 18.58 34.04 -14.10
C ILE A 32 17.36 33.58 -13.30
N ASN A 33 16.59 34.50 -12.71
CA ASN A 33 15.42 34.16 -11.91
C ASN A 33 14.27 33.57 -12.77
N LYS A 34 14.12 34.01 -14.02
CA LYS A 34 13.14 33.46 -14.99
C LYS A 34 13.49 32.03 -15.41
N HIS A 35 14.77 31.75 -15.66
CA HIS A 35 15.24 30.41 -16.04
C HIS A 35 15.27 29.45 -14.85
N MET A 36 15.63 29.93 -13.65
CA MET A 36 15.63 29.15 -12.42
C MET A 36 14.22 28.67 -12.05
N LYS A 37 13.19 29.52 -12.17
CA LYS A 37 11.79 29.11 -11.96
C LYS A 37 11.34 28.03 -12.95
N ARG A 38 11.68 28.18 -14.24
CA ARG A 38 11.37 27.17 -15.28
C ARG A 38 12.09 25.84 -15.01
N ALA A 39 13.35 25.88 -14.59
CA ALA A 39 14.11 24.69 -14.22
C ALA A 39 13.50 23.97 -13.01
N ILE A 40 13.03 24.73 -12.00
CA ILE A 40 12.34 24.17 -10.82
C ILE A 40 11.02 23.50 -11.22
N TYR A 41 10.21 24.11 -12.09
CA TYR A 41 8.97 23.49 -12.58
C TYR A 41 9.22 22.22 -13.41
N LEU A 42 10.27 22.19 -14.22
CA LEU A 42 10.64 21.01 -15.01
C LEU A 42 11.16 19.88 -14.10
N ALA A 43 11.95 20.20 -13.09
CA ALA A 43 12.44 19.23 -12.11
C ALA A 43 11.30 18.64 -11.26
N SER A 44 10.30 19.45 -10.88
CA SER A 44 9.14 18.95 -10.13
C SER A 44 8.27 18.02 -10.98
N LEU A 45 8.09 18.31 -12.28
CA LEU A 45 7.31 17.47 -13.20
C LEU A 45 7.95 16.07 -13.37
N VAL A 46 9.29 16.02 -13.46
CA VAL A 46 10.04 14.75 -13.53
C VAL A 46 9.98 13.99 -12.20
N GLY A 47 10.11 14.69 -11.06
CA GLY A 47 10.00 14.08 -9.73
C GLY A 47 8.62 13.47 -9.45
N ILE A 48 7.55 14.12 -9.93
CA ILE A 48 6.18 13.61 -9.81
C ILE A 48 5.96 12.36 -10.67
N GLY A 49 6.56 12.29 -11.88
CA GLY A 49 6.48 11.10 -12.74
C GLY A 49 7.08 9.83 -12.13
N LEU A 50 8.09 9.96 -11.26
CA LEU A 50 8.73 8.84 -10.56
C LEU A 50 7.83 8.22 -9.47
N LEU A 51 6.80 8.95 -9.00
CA LEU A 51 5.89 8.48 -7.94
C LEU A 51 4.73 7.62 -8.48
N PHE A 52 4.53 7.57 -9.80
CA PHE A 52 3.44 6.81 -10.43
C PHE A 52 3.83 5.41 -10.93
N ASN A 53 5.02 4.91 -10.57
CA ASN A 53 5.49 3.59 -11.01
C ASN A 53 5.00 2.44 -10.09
N SER A 54 3.73 2.48 -9.70
CA SER A 54 3.11 1.49 -8.82
C SER A 54 2.05 0.68 -9.54
N CYS A 55 2.47 -0.33 -10.32
CA CYS A 55 1.87 -1.68 -10.33
C CYS A 55 2.58 -2.56 -11.37
N ILE A 56 3.68 -3.21 -10.98
CA ILE A 56 4.11 -4.43 -11.69
C ILE A 56 3.33 -5.57 -11.04
N GLY A 57 2.24 -5.98 -11.68
CA GLY A 57 1.59 -7.24 -11.38
C GLY A 57 2.55 -8.38 -11.72
N GLY A 58 3.13 -9.02 -10.70
CA GLY A 58 3.99 -10.17 -10.87
C GLY A 58 3.16 -11.35 -11.40
N TYR A 59 3.32 -11.67 -12.69
CA TYR A 59 2.81 -12.91 -13.24
C TYR A 59 3.71 -14.05 -12.74
N ILE A 60 3.14 -15.00 -12.01
CA ILE A 60 3.85 -16.21 -11.57
C ILE A 60 3.79 -17.20 -12.74
N ALA A 61 4.96 -17.61 -13.25
CA ALA A 61 5.09 -18.46 -14.44
C ALA A 61 4.63 -19.91 -14.23
N THR A 62 4.48 -20.33 -12.97
CA THR A 62 4.20 -21.72 -12.62
C THR A 62 2.96 -21.76 -11.76
N GLU A 63 1.93 -22.47 -12.26
CA GLU A 63 0.77 -22.83 -11.45
C GLU A 63 1.26 -23.51 -10.16
N PRO A 64 0.86 -23.04 -8.97
CA PRO A 64 1.30 -23.65 -7.73
C PRO A 64 0.91 -25.12 -7.78
N ALA A 65 1.90 -26.02 -7.64
CA ALA A 65 1.66 -27.44 -7.55
C ALA A 65 0.56 -27.67 -6.50
N TYR A 66 -0.54 -28.28 -6.93
CA TYR A 66 -1.63 -28.66 -6.05
C TYR A 66 -1.03 -29.55 -4.96
N VAL A 67 -0.81 -28.99 -3.76
CA VAL A 67 -0.36 -29.78 -2.63
C VAL A 67 -1.54 -30.64 -2.25
N GLU A 68 -1.49 -31.89 -2.70
CA GLU A 68 -2.45 -32.90 -2.29
C GLU A 68 -2.31 -33.03 -0.77
N TYR A 69 -3.22 -32.37 -0.06
CA TYR A 69 -3.25 -32.40 1.40
C TYR A 69 -3.73 -33.79 1.79
N SER A 70 -2.80 -34.74 1.88
CA SER A 70 -3.12 -36.08 2.34
C SER A 70 -3.56 -35.96 3.80
N ARG A 71 -4.84 -36.24 4.08
CA ARG A 71 -5.33 -36.27 5.45
C ARG A 71 -4.51 -37.32 6.21
N PRO A 72 -3.98 -37.00 7.41
CA PRO A 72 -3.30 -38.00 8.21
C PRO A 72 -4.23 -39.21 8.46
N GLN A 73 -3.65 -40.39 8.64
CA GLN A 73 -4.41 -41.62 8.82
C GLN A 73 -5.46 -41.46 9.94
N GLN A 74 -6.69 -41.90 9.66
CA GLN A 74 -7.79 -41.85 10.62
C GLN A 74 -7.43 -42.69 11.87
N PRO A 75 -7.45 -42.09 13.08
CA PRO A 75 -7.09 -42.82 14.31
C PRO A 75 -8.06 -43.95 14.65
N SER A 76 -9.36 -43.76 14.43
CA SER A 76 -10.40 -44.79 14.58
C SER A 76 -11.67 -44.41 13.82
N SER A 77 -12.55 -45.38 13.54
CA SER A 77 -13.84 -45.17 12.85
C SER A 77 -14.80 -44.22 13.58
N LEU A 78 -14.55 -43.95 14.87
CA LEU A 78 -15.33 -43.01 15.67
C LEU A 78 -14.90 -41.55 15.49
N HIS A 79 -13.76 -41.29 14.84
CA HIS A 79 -13.28 -39.93 14.59
C HIS A 79 -13.85 -39.40 13.27
N ILE A 80 -14.34 -38.16 13.30
CA ILE A 80 -14.68 -37.40 12.11
C ILE A 80 -13.56 -36.44 11.76
N TRP A 81 -13.38 -36.17 10.46
CA TRP A 81 -12.44 -35.18 9.97
C TRP A 81 -13.08 -33.80 10.01
N ILE A 82 -12.43 -32.84 10.68
CA ILE A 82 -12.76 -31.43 10.58
C ILE A 82 -11.74 -30.77 9.67
N ASP A 83 -12.22 -30.22 8.55
CA ASP A 83 -11.40 -29.41 7.66
C ASP A 83 -10.87 -28.17 8.39
N GLY A 84 -9.69 -27.72 7.96
CA GLY A 84 -9.03 -26.57 8.56
C GLY A 84 -9.89 -25.30 8.58
N ASP A 85 -10.00 -24.67 9.75
CA ASP A 85 -10.66 -23.38 9.93
C ASP A 85 -9.75 -22.20 9.53
N TRP A 86 -10.32 -21.01 9.39
CA TRP A 86 -9.53 -19.77 9.29
C TRP A 86 -9.67 -18.94 10.56
N TYR A 87 -8.64 -18.18 10.90
CA TYR A 87 -8.70 -17.21 11.98
C TYR A 87 -8.03 -15.91 11.57
N TRP A 88 -8.50 -14.81 12.13
CA TRP A 88 -7.90 -13.50 11.95
C TRP A 88 -6.64 -13.39 12.80
N SER A 89 -5.50 -13.11 12.18
CA SER A 89 -4.24 -12.86 12.88
C SER A 89 -4.03 -11.36 13.05
N ASN A 90 -4.10 -10.87 14.29
CA ASN A 90 -3.85 -9.45 14.60
C ASN A 90 -2.41 -9.02 14.26
N GLN A 91 -1.45 -9.95 14.27
CA GLN A 91 -0.05 -9.63 14.00
C GLN A 91 0.21 -9.39 12.50
N SER A 92 -0.40 -10.20 11.64
CA SER A 92 -0.23 -10.12 10.19
C SER A 92 -1.39 -9.39 9.47
N HIS A 93 -2.41 -8.97 10.21
CA HIS A 93 -3.63 -8.35 9.70
C HIS A 93 -4.26 -9.11 8.52
N THR A 94 -4.21 -10.45 8.58
CA THR A 94 -4.73 -11.33 7.53
C THR A 94 -5.36 -12.58 8.11
N TYR A 95 -6.11 -13.29 7.26
CA TYR A 95 -6.66 -14.60 7.59
C TYR A 95 -5.61 -15.69 7.39
N VAL A 96 -5.37 -16.44 8.46
CA VAL A 96 -4.43 -17.57 8.46
C VAL A 96 -5.22 -18.88 8.52
N LYS A 97 -4.86 -19.82 7.66
CA LYS A 97 -5.46 -21.16 7.62
C LYS A 97 -4.91 -22.00 8.76
N ARG A 98 -5.81 -22.62 9.53
CA ARG A 98 -5.51 -23.65 10.52
C ARG A 98 -5.57 -25.02 9.84
N ASN A 99 -4.73 -25.96 10.26
CA ASN A 99 -4.79 -27.32 9.78
C ASN A 99 -6.07 -28.04 10.27
N GLY A 100 -6.58 -28.95 9.44
CA GLY A 100 -7.66 -29.84 9.84
C GLY A 100 -7.19 -30.86 10.88
N TYR A 101 -8.13 -31.45 11.60
CA TYR A 101 -7.83 -32.42 12.65
C TYR A 101 -8.92 -33.46 12.79
N TRP A 102 -8.53 -34.64 13.28
CA TRP A 102 -9.45 -35.70 13.67
C TRP A 102 -10.02 -35.42 15.06
N VAL A 103 -11.33 -35.56 15.21
CA VAL A 103 -12.00 -35.41 16.51
C VAL A 103 -13.11 -36.43 16.67
N GLN A 104 -13.27 -36.94 17.89
CA GLN A 104 -14.41 -37.78 18.22
C GLN A 104 -15.64 -36.89 18.50
N PRO A 105 -16.75 -37.05 17.76
CA PRO A 105 -17.95 -36.27 17.96
C PRO A 105 -18.61 -36.64 19.30
N ARG A 106 -19.23 -35.66 19.94
CA ARG A 106 -20.01 -35.87 21.15
C ARG A 106 -21.38 -36.46 20.80
N PRO A 107 -21.98 -37.31 21.66
CA PRO A 107 -23.35 -37.79 21.45
C PRO A 107 -24.32 -36.61 21.26
N ASN A 108 -25.23 -36.75 20.30
CA ASN A 108 -26.23 -35.73 19.96
C ASN A 108 -25.65 -34.36 19.54
N HIS A 109 -24.42 -34.32 19.02
CA HIS A 109 -23.84 -33.11 18.45
C HIS A 109 -23.36 -33.37 17.02
N THR A 110 -23.62 -32.41 16.14
CA THR A 110 -23.09 -32.40 14.77
C THR A 110 -22.19 -31.20 14.61
N TYR A 111 -21.02 -31.40 14.01
CA TYR A 111 -20.14 -30.31 13.67
C TYR A 111 -20.67 -29.60 12.42
N VAL A 112 -20.89 -28.30 12.53
CA VAL A 112 -21.22 -27.41 11.42
C VAL A 112 -19.92 -26.77 10.94
N VAL A 113 -19.54 -27.05 9.70
CA VAL A 113 -18.31 -26.53 9.10
C VAL A 113 -18.37 -25.01 8.98
N GLY A 114 -17.24 -24.35 9.25
CA GLY A 114 -17.10 -22.91 9.07
C GLY A 114 -17.20 -22.50 7.60
N TYR A 115 -17.56 -21.24 7.35
CA TYR A 115 -17.70 -20.74 5.99
C TYR A 115 -17.32 -19.26 5.87
N TRP A 116 -16.92 -18.86 4.67
CA TRP A 116 -16.74 -17.45 4.33
C TRP A 116 -18.09 -16.75 4.19
N GLN A 117 -18.32 -15.73 5.00
CA GLN A 117 -19.50 -14.89 4.90
C GLN A 117 -19.12 -13.53 4.31
N THR A 118 -19.95 -13.03 3.39
CA THR A 118 -19.78 -11.73 2.77
C THR A 118 -20.69 -10.71 3.46
N SER A 119 -20.16 -9.52 3.73
CA SER A 119 -20.88 -8.38 4.29
C SER A 119 -20.55 -7.11 3.48
N PRO A 120 -21.30 -6.00 3.64
CA PRO A 120 -20.95 -4.73 3.02
C PRO A 120 -19.56 -4.20 3.39
N LYS A 121 -19.00 -4.66 4.52
CA LYS A 121 -17.67 -4.28 5.01
C LYS A 121 -16.55 -5.21 4.52
N GLY A 122 -16.88 -6.26 3.77
CA GLY A 122 -15.92 -7.25 3.26
C GLY A 122 -16.28 -8.70 3.59
N ARG A 123 -15.36 -9.61 3.30
CA ARG A 123 -15.47 -11.05 3.58
C ARG A 123 -14.86 -11.38 4.93
N TYR A 124 -15.55 -12.18 5.72
CA TYR A 124 -15.04 -12.67 7.01
C TYR A 124 -15.30 -14.16 7.17
N TRP A 125 -14.41 -14.86 7.87
CA TRP A 125 -14.62 -16.27 8.20
C TRP A 125 -15.55 -16.41 9.40
N LYS A 126 -16.59 -17.23 9.26
CA LYS A 126 -17.42 -17.67 10.38
C LYS A 126 -16.96 -19.06 10.78
N SER A 127 -16.35 -19.18 11.96
CA SER A 127 -15.81 -20.43 12.47
C SER A 127 -16.88 -21.52 12.60
N GLY A 128 -16.48 -22.76 12.33
CA GLY A 128 -17.34 -23.92 12.57
C GLY A 128 -17.65 -24.10 14.05
N TYR A 129 -18.76 -24.76 14.35
CA TYR A 129 -19.22 -24.95 15.73
C TYR A 129 -19.98 -26.27 15.88
N TRP A 130 -20.03 -26.78 17.12
CA TRP A 130 -20.83 -27.95 17.45
C TRP A 130 -22.27 -27.54 17.71
N GLN A 131 -23.19 -28.08 16.93
CA GLN A 131 -24.62 -27.89 17.13
C GLN A 131 -25.20 -29.11 17.85
N ARG A 132 -25.85 -28.89 18.99
CA ARG A 132 -26.62 -29.95 19.68
C ARG A 132 -27.87 -30.28 18.86
N GLN A 133 -28.02 -31.55 18.50
CA GLN A 133 -29.25 -32.08 17.94
C GLN A 133 -30.26 -32.28 19.07
N GLY A 134 -31.07 -31.26 19.34
CA GLY A 134 -32.30 -31.39 20.12
C GLY A 134 -33.46 -31.09 19.19
N HIS A 135 -34.33 -32.08 18.92
CA HIS A 135 -35.63 -31.97 18.22
C HIS A 135 -35.87 -30.65 17.45
N GLN A 136 -35.09 -30.36 16.39
CA GLN A 136 -35.31 -29.19 15.53
C GLN A 136 -36.47 -29.46 14.56
N GLY A 137 -37.68 -29.56 15.11
CA GLY A 137 -38.90 -29.89 14.37
C GLY A 137 -40.07 -28.95 14.68
N ARG A 138 -39.85 -27.68 15.06
CA ARG A 138 -40.89 -26.65 15.15
C ARG A 138 -40.29 -25.27 14.93
N ASN A 139 -40.85 -24.52 13.99
CA ASN A 139 -40.66 -23.07 13.76
C ASN A 139 -39.44 -22.64 12.92
N ARG A 140 -39.60 -22.71 11.60
CA ARG A 140 -39.11 -21.67 10.68
C ARG A 140 -40.23 -21.26 9.72
N HIS A 141 -41.20 -20.51 10.25
CA HIS A 141 -42.02 -19.58 9.48
C HIS A 141 -41.69 -18.18 9.98
N ARG A 142 -40.92 -17.42 9.18
CA ARG A 142 -41.06 -15.98 9.02
C ARG A 142 -40.24 -15.51 7.84
#